data_AF-A0AAW5EIR9-F1
#
_entry.id   AF-A0AAW5EIR9-F1
#
_cell.length_a   1.000
_cell.length_b   1.000
_cell.length_c   1.000
_cell.angle_alpha   90.00
_cell.angle_beta   90.00
_cell.angle_gamma   90.00
#
_symmetry.space_group_name_H-M   'P 1'
#
loop_
_entity.id
_entity.type
_entity.pdbx_description
1 polymer ?
#
loop_
_entity_poly.entity_id
_entity_poly.type
_entity_poly.pdbx_seq_one_letter_code
_entity_poly.pdbx_strand_id
1 'polypeptide(L)'
;ENGASVAMAIECNSRLNYVNPKTGAALAVAAAGRKVACTGAKPLAISDCLNYGNPQNPEVMWQFAQGCEGIKQACKELNTPVVSGNVSLYNETEGVSIFPSPTIVN
;
A
#
# COMPACT_ATOMS: atom_id res chain seq x y z
N GLU A 1 20.18 21.00 9.33
CA GLU A 1 21.20 21.68 10.18
C GLU A 1 21.52 20.95 11.50
N ASN A 2 21.23 19.65 11.65
CA ASN A 2 21.63 18.83 12.83
C ASN A 2 22.29 17.48 12.44
N GLY A 3 22.66 17.32 11.16
CA GLY A 3 23.20 16.04 10.63
C GLY A 3 22.17 14.91 10.48
N ALA A 4 20.90 15.13 10.87
CA ALA A 4 19.84 14.15 10.66
C ALA A 4 19.43 14.10 9.17
N SER A 5 19.19 12.88 8.68
CA SER A 5 18.73 12.61 7.32
C SER A 5 17.42 11.84 7.36
N VAL A 6 16.57 12.05 6.36
CA VAL A 6 15.31 11.32 6.18
C VAL A 6 15.41 10.55 4.86
N ALA A 7 15.00 9.29 4.90
CA ALA A 7 14.81 8.48 3.69
C ALA A 7 13.33 8.17 3.56
N MET A 8 12.82 8.21 2.33
CA MET A 8 11.46 7.84 2.01
C MET A 8 11.43 7.02 0.72
N ALA A 9 10.51 6.07 0.63
CA ALA A 9 10.24 5.33 -0.59
C ALA A 9 8.74 5.12 -0.78
N ILE A 10 8.33 5.08 -2.05
CA ILE A 10 6.95 4.83 -2.45
C ILE A 10 6.90 3.59 -3.34
N GLU A 11 5.90 2.74 -3.12
CA GLU A 11 5.67 1.53 -3.90
C GLU A 11 4.20 1.21 -4.10
N CYS A 12 3.88 0.74 -5.31
CA CYS A 12 2.58 0.16 -5.67
C CYS A 12 2.73 -0.64 -6.98
N ASN A 13 2.42 -1.93 -6.95
CA ASN A 13 2.34 -2.73 -8.17
C ASN A 13 0.90 -3.19 -8.42
N SER A 14 0.13 -2.36 -9.12
CA SER A 14 -1.30 -2.58 -9.34
C SER A 14 -1.61 -3.88 -10.08
N ARG A 15 -0.69 -4.42 -10.89
CA ARG A 15 -0.89 -5.70 -11.57
C ARG A 15 -0.82 -6.87 -10.59
N LEU A 16 0.14 -6.86 -9.66
CA LEU A 16 0.21 -7.87 -8.60
C LEU A 16 -0.97 -7.75 -7.64
N ASN A 17 -1.38 -6.52 -7.32
CA ASN A 17 -2.58 -6.28 -6.54
C ASN A 17 -3.85 -6.81 -7.23
N TYR A 18 -3.94 -6.70 -8.56
CA TYR A 18 -5.08 -7.24 -9.31
C TYR A 18 -5.11 -8.78 -9.28
N VAL A 19 -3.95 -9.43 -9.43
CA VAL A 19 -3.84 -10.91 -9.42
C VAL A 19 -4.07 -11.48 -8.02
N ASN A 20 -3.50 -10.87 -6.99
CA ASN A 20 -3.67 -11.29 -5.59
C ASN A 20 -3.57 -10.05 -4.68
N PRO A 21 -4.70 -9.44 -4.28
CA PRO A 21 -4.69 -8.17 -3.56
C PRO A 21 -3.98 -8.23 -2.21
N LYS A 22 -4.14 -9.33 -1.47
CA LYS A 22 -3.49 -9.52 -0.17
C LYS A 22 -1.98 -9.58 -0.30
N THR A 23 -1.49 -10.43 -1.21
CA THR A 23 -0.04 -10.60 -1.41
C THR A 23 0.57 -9.37 -2.07
N GLY A 24 -0.11 -8.77 -3.06
CA GLY A 24 0.34 -7.55 -3.73
C GLY A 24 0.50 -6.38 -2.77
N ALA A 25 -0.45 -6.18 -1.86
CA ALA A 25 -0.40 -5.08 -0.90
C ALA A 25 0.68 -5.31 0.16
N ALA A 26 0.83 -6.54 0.65
CA ALA A 26 1.93 -6.92 1.53
C ALA A 26 3.31 -6.68 0.87
N LEU A 27 3.44 -7.02 -0.42
CA LEU A 27 4.65 -6.78 -1.20
C LEU A 27 4.95 -5.28 -1.36
N ALA A 28 3.93 -4.42 -1.49
CA ALA A 28 4.14 -2.96 -1.57
C ALA A 28 4.76 -2.43 -0.27
N VAL A 29 4.27 -2.86 0.91
CA VAL A 29 4.86 -2.50 2.21
C VAL A 29 6.32 -2.99 2.30
N ALA A 30 6.56 -4.26 1.97
CA ALA A 30 7.89 -4.84 2.03
C ALA A 30 8.87 -4.17 1.05
N ALA A 31 8.41 -3.78 -0.15
CA ALA A 31 9.23 -3.13 -1.15
C ALA A 31 9.59 -1.70 -0.76
N ALA A 32 8.65 -0.92 -0.22
CA ALA A 32 8.90 0.44 0.27
C ALA A 32 9.90 0.41 1.44
N GLY A 33 9.65 -0.45 2.43
CA GLY A 33 10.56 -0.63 3.56
C GLY A 33 11.95 -1.12 3.15
N ARG A 34 12.04 -2.04 2.18
CA ARG A 34 13.33 -2.50 1.64
C ARG A 34 14.09 -1.37 0.95
N LYS A 35 13.43 -0.54 0.15
CA LYS A 35 14.07 0.62 -0.51
C LYS A 35 14.65 1.59 0.51
N VAL A 36 13.93 1.88 1.60
CA VAL A 36 14.44 2.70 2.71
C VAL A 36 15.62 2.00 3.40
N ALA A 37 15.51 0.71 3.72
CA ALA A 37 16.59 -0.06 4.35
C ALA A 37 17.88 -0.10 3.51
N CYS A 38 17.76 -0.19 2.18
CA CYS A 38 18.90 -0.20 1.26
C CYS A 38 19.69 1.12 1.23
N THR A 39 19.13 2.24 1.73
CA THR A 39 19.89 3.49 1.89
C THR A 39 20.71 3.53 3.20
N GLY A 40 20.54 2.53 4.07
CA GLY A 40 21.10 2.50 5.42
C GLY A 40 20.17 3.10 6.48
N ALA A 41 19.01 3.65 6.10
CA ALA A 41 17.99 4.13 7.03
C ALA A 41 17.15 2.98 7.61
N LYS A 42 16.54 3.21 8.78
CA LYS A 42 15.59 2.26 9.38
C LYS A 42 14.15 2.67 9.03
N PRO A 43 13.35 1.80 8.38
CA PRO A 43 11.91 1.96 8.27
C PRO A 43 11.25 2.15 9.63
N LEU A 44 10.47 3.22 9.82
CA LEU A 44 9.83 3.52 11.11
C LEU A 44 8.31 3.41 11.08
N ALA A 45 7.67 3.78 9.98
CA ALA A 45 6.23 3.80 9.83
C ALA A 45 5.86 3.78 8.35
N ILE A 46 4.57 3.64 8.04
CA ILE A 46 4.07 3.87 6.69
C ILE A 46 2.89 4.83 6.66
N SER A 47 2.70 5.47 5.52
CA SER A 47 1.43 6.06 5.11
C SER A 47 0.89 5.31 3.90
N ASP A 48 -0.42 5.07 3.87
CA ASP A 48 -1.09 4.43 2.73
C ASP A 48 -1.99 5.38 1.94
N CYS A 49 -2.15 5.10 0.66
CA CYS A 49 -3.16 5.74 -0.19
C CYS A 49 -3.88 4.64 -0.99
N LEU A 50 -5.06 4.27 -0.50
CA LEU A 50 -5.84 3.13 -0.97
C LEU A 50 -6.77 3.59 -2.10
N ASN A 51 -6.41 3.27 -3.35
CA ASN A 51 -7.20 3.63 -4.53
C ASN A 51 -7.87 2.38 -5.13
N TYR A 52 -9.20 2.34 -5.09
CA TYR A 52 -10.01 1.22 -5.58
C TYR A 52 -11.22 1.74 -6.38
N GLY A 53 -11.84 0.85 -7.15
CA GLY A 53 -13.05 1.13 -7.94
C GLY A 53 -14.31 1.29 -7.09
N ASN A 54 -15.47 0.99 -7.69
CA ASN A 54 -16.75 1.12 -7.01
C ASN A 54 -16.94 0.08 -5.88
N PRO A 55 -17.12 0.51 -4.63
CA PRO A 55 -17.28 -0.39 -3.47
C PRO A 55 -18.63 -1.13 -3.43
N GLN A 56 -19.58 -0.79 -4.31
CA GLN A 56 -20.82 -1.56 -4.44
C GLN A 56 -20.61 -2.84 -5.25
N ASN A 57 -19.51 -2.93 -6.01
CA ASN A 57 -19.10 -4.18 -6.66
C ASN A 57 -18.45 -5.11 -5.61
N PRO A 58 -19.01 -6.31 -5.37
CA PRO A 58 -18.47 -7.26 -4.39
C PRO A 58 -17.02 -7.66 -4.64
N GLU A 59 -16.60 -7.73 -5.91
CA GLU A 59 -15.21 -8.08 -6.27
C GLU A 59 -14.25 -6.96 -5.85
N VAL A 60 -14.59 -5.70 -6.11
CA VAL A 60 -13.77 -4.55 -5.74
C VAL A 60 -13.66 -4.44 -4.22
N MET A 61 -14.75 -4.65 -3.47
CA MET A 61 -14.65 -4.66 -2.01
C MET A 61 -13.88 -5.86 -1.46
N TRP A 62 -13.96 -7.01 -2.11
CA TRP A 62 -13.08 -8.13 -1.78
C TRP A 62 -11.62 -7.74 -1.99
N GLN A 63 -11.27 -7.08 -3.11
CA GLN A 63 -9.91 -6.60 -3.35
C GLN A 63 -9.43 -5.61 -2.29
N PHE A 64 -10.28 -4.64 -1.92
CA PHE A 64 -9.99 -3.67 -0.85
C PHE A 64 -9.74 -4.37 0.49
N ALA A 65 -10.64 -5.26 0.91
CA ALA A 65 -10.52 -5.97 2.18
C ALA A 65 -9.26 -6.86 2.23
N GLN A 66 -8.97 -7.57 1.13
CA GLN A 66 -7.76 -8.37 1.02
C GLN A 66 -6.49 -7.50 1.04
N GLY A 67 -6.49 -6.36 0.35
CA GLY A 67 -5.39 -5.40 0.39
C GLY A 67 -5.11 -4.88 1.79
N CYS A 68 -6.14 -4.49 2.54
CA CYS A 68 -6.03 -4.06 3.93
C CYS A 68 -5.44 -5.16 4.83
N GLU A 69 -5.88 -6.41 4.68
CA GLU A 69 -5.32 -7.54 5.45
C GLU A 69 -3.85 -7.80 5.08
N GLY A 70 -3.48 -7.63 3.81
CA GLY A 70 -2.09 -7.73 3.34
C GLY A 70 -1.18 -6.67 3.98
N ILE A 71 -1.63 -5.41 3.98
CA ILE A 71 -0.91 -4.30 4.62
C ILE A 71 -0.74 -4.58 6.12
N LYS A 72 -1.83 -4.92 6.81
CA LYS A 72 -1.81 -5.24 8.24
C LYS A 72 -0.83 -6.35 8.58
N GLN A 73 -0.83 -7.44 7.80
CA GLN A 73 0.09 -8.55 8.02
C GLN A 73 1.55 -8.11 7.84
N ALA A 74 1.87 -7.42 6.73
CA ALA A 74 3.23 -6.96 6.47
C ALA A 74 3.72 -5.95 7.51
N CYS A 75 2.88 -4.98 7.88
CA CYS A 75 3.19 -4.02 8.94
C CYS A 75 3.48 -4.69 10.29
N LYS A 76 2.70 -5.73 10.64
CA LYS A 76 2.92 -6.50 11.86
C LYS A 76 4.24 -7.26 11.83
N GLU A 77 4.56 -7.91 10.72
CA GLU A 77 5.81 -8.68 10.56
C GLU A 77 7.04 -7.76 10.54
N LEU A 78 6.94 -6.60 9.89
CA LEU A 78 8.05 -5.64 9.73
C LEU A 78 8.15 -4.62 10.87
N ASN A 79 7.21 -4.62 11.82
CA ASN A 79 7.10 -3.63 12.90
C ASN A 79 7.05 -2.18 12.39
N THR A 80 6.33 -1.95 11.29
CA THR A 80 6.14 -0.63 10.67
C THR A 80 4.66 -0.23 10.76
N PRO A 81 4.23 0.51 11.80
CA PRO A 81 2.84 0.92 11.95
C PRO A 81 2.38 1.86 10.84
N VAL A 82 1.09 1.79 10.50
CA VAL A 82 0.43 2.81 9.69
C VAL A 82 0.17 4.03 10.57
N VAL A 83 0.69 5.20 10.19
CA VAL A 83 0.55 6.46 10.98
C VAL A 83 -0.38 7.48 10.32
N SER A 84 -0.63 7.33 9.02
CA SER A 84 -1.56 8.16 8.26
C SER A 84 -2.04 7.40 7.02
N GLY A 85 -3.09 7.91 6.39
CA GLY A 85 -3.48 7.38 5.10
C GLY A 85 -4.64 8.11 4.45
N ASN A 86 -5.04 7.62 3.29
CA ASN A 86 -6.20 8.08 2.53
C ASN A 86 -6.91 6.89 1.87
N VAL A 87 -8.23 7.01 1.69
CA VAL A 87 -9.03 6.04 0.94
C VAL A 87 -9.79 6.76 -0.16
N SER A 88 -9.52 6.37 -1.40
CA SER A 88 -10.22 6.83 -2.60
C SER A 88 -10.97 5.66 -3.22
N LEU A 89 -12.30 5.78 -3.27
CA LEU A 89 -13.22 4.79 -3.84
C LEU A 89 -13.96 5.39 -5.03
N TYR A 90 -14.71 4.57 -5.76
CA TYR A 90 -15.42 4.97 -6.98
C TYR A 90 -14.48 5.46 -8.09
N ASN A 91 -13.23 4.98 -8.09
CA ASN A 91 -12.31 5.22 -9.20
C ASN A 91 -12.68 4.32 -10.38
N GLU A 92 -13.69 4.74 -11.13
CA GLU A 92 -14.18 4.07 -12.32
C GLU A 92 -14.53 5.07 -13.41
N THR A 93 -14.51 4.63 -14.65
CA THR A 93 -14.97 5.41 -15.81
C THR A 93 -15.75 4.48 -16.71
N GLU A 94 -16.99 4.86 -17.06
CA GLU A 94 -17.88 4.05 -17.89
C GLU A 94 -18.07 2.60 -17.39
N GLY A 95 -18.10 2.42 -16.05
CA GLY A 95 -18.24 1.11 -15.41
C GLY A 95 -16.96 0.25 -15.38
N VAL A 96 -15.84 0.77 -15.89
CA VAL A 96 -14.53 0.13 -15.81
C VAL A 96 -13.78 0.68 -14.61
N SER A 97 -13.54 -0.16 -13.61
CA SER A 97 -12.75 0.18 -12.43
C SER A 97 -11.25 0.21 -12.75
N ILE A 98 -10.50 1.08 -12.06
CA ILE A 98 -9.03 1.03 -12.07
C ILE A 98 -8.53 -0.30 -11.48
N PHE A 99 -7.27 -0.64 -11.74
CA PHE A 99 -6.62 -1.70 -10.97
C PHE A 99 -6.47 -1.30 -9.49
N PRO A 100 -6.63 -2.25 -8.56
CA PRO A 100 -6.46 -1.99 -7.13
C PRO A 100 -5.05 -1.47 -6.88
N SER A 101 -4.97 -0.28 -6.30
CA SER A 101 -3.71 0.46 -6.15
C SER A 101 -3.53 0.97 -4.71
N PRO A 102 -3.27 0.06 -3.75
CA PRO A 102 -2.82 0.41 -2.41
C PRO A 102 -1.37 0.90 -2.44
N THR A 103 -1.19 2.20 -2.58
CA THR A 103 0.13 2.81 -2.63
C THR A 103 0.68 2.99 -1.22
N ILE A 104 1.90 2.53 -0.97
CA ILE A 104 2.56 2.59 0.33
C ILE A 104 3.75 3.52 0.27
N VAL A 105 3.85 4.42 1.25
CA VAL A 105 5.01 5.26 1.51
C VAL A 105 5.64 4.82 2.82
N ASN A 106 6.94 4.59 2.84
CA ASN A 106 7.75 4.31 4.03
C ASN A 106 8.81 5.40 4.20
#